data_AF-A0A5E5PS23-F1
#
_entry.id   AF-A0A5E5PS23-F1
#
_cell.length_a   1.000
_cell.length_b   1.000
_cell.length_c   1.000
_cell.angle_alpha   90.00
_cell.angle_beta   90.00
_cell.angle_gamma   90.00
#
_symmetry.space_group_name_H-M   'P 1'
#
loop_
_entity.id
_entity.type
_entity.pdbx_description
1 polymer ?
#
loop_
_entity_poly.entity_id
_entity_poly.type
_entity_poly.pdbx_seq_one_letter_code
_entity_poly.pdbx_strand_id
1 'polypeptide(L)' 'MIDQEGYRANVGIVITNDKKQVLLAKRHQQDAWQLPQGGIDEGES' A
#
# COMPACT_ATOMS: atom_id res chain seq x y z
N MET A 1 -0.41 10.99 10.63
CA MET A 1 -1.55 11.88 10.91
C MET A 1 -2.86 11.12 10.66
N ILE A 2 -3.84 11.24 11.55
CA ILE A 2 -5.20 10.68 11.38
C ILE A 2 -6.13 11.88 11.23
N ASP A 3 -7.03 11.87 10.26
CA ASP A 3 -7.99 12.95 10.06
C ASP A 3 -9.10 12.97 11.12
N GLN A 4 -9.98 13.97 11.05
CA GLN A 4 -11.08 14.14 12.00
C GLN A 4 -12.11 12.98 11.95
N GLU A 5 -12.12 12.20 10.87
CA GLU A 5 -13.00 11.06 10.67
C GLU A 5 -12.36 9.72 11.10
N GLY A 6 -11.07 9.73 11.47
CA GLY A 6 -10.35 8.55 11.93
C GLY A 6 -9.55 7.82 10.85
N TYR A 7 -9.40 8.37 9.64
CA TYR A 7 -8.61 7.76 8.57
C TYR A 7 -7.14 8.21 8.59
N ARG A 8 -6.24 7.26 8.32
CA ARG A 8 -4.80 7.54 8.14
C ARG A 8 -4.49 7.68 6.65
N ALA A 9 -3.85 8.78 6.27
CA ALA A 9 -3.35 8.98 4.92
C ALA A 9 -2.38 7.86 4.50
N ASN A 10 -2.56 7.33 3.30
CA ASN A 10 -1.81 6.19 2.78
C ASN A 10 -1.69 6.26 1.25
N VAL A 11 -0.69 5.58 0.70
CA VAL A 11 -0.56 5.30 -0.73
C VAL A 11 -0.57 3.79 -0.97
N GLY A 12 -1.22 3.37 -2.05
CA GLY A 12 -1.16 2.00 -2.56
C GLY A 12 -0.34 1.97 -3.85
N ILE A 13 0.52 0.96 -4.01
CA ILE A 13 1.39 0.84 -5.18
C ILE A 13 0.93 -0.35 -6.03
N VAL A 14 0.62 -0.08 -7.30
CA VAL A 14 0.38 -1.14 -8.30
C VAL A 14 1.61 -1.24 -9.19
N ILE A 15 2.35 -2.33 -9.05
CA ILE A 15 3.52 -2.63 -9.88
C ILE A 15 3.11 -3.60 -10.97
N THR A 16 3.32 -3.20 -12.23
CA THR A 16 3.06 -4.02 -13.41
C THR A 16 4.36 -4.37 -14.14
N ASN A 17 4.30 -5.40 -15.00
CA ASN A 17 5.40 -5.74 -15.91
C ASN A 17 4.91 -5.78 -17.37
N ASP A 18 5.83 -5.90 -18.34
CA ASP A 18 5.51 -5.97 -19.77
C ASP A 18 4.64 -7.18 -20.16
N LYS A 19 4.52 -8.16 -19.27
CA LYS A 19 3.65 -9.33 -19.42
C LYS A 19 2.23 -9.10 -18.91
N LYS A 20 1.87 -7.86 -18.54
CA LYS A 20 0.55 -7.48 -18.01
C LYS A 20 0.19 -8.21 -16.71
N GLN A 21 1.18 -8.54 -15.89
CA GLN A 21 0.98 -9.10 -14.56
C GLN A 21 1.07 -8.02 -13.50
N VAL A 22 0.48 -8.27 -12.33
CA VAL A 22 0.55 -7.40 -11.15
C VAL A 22 1.33 -8.08 -10.04
N LEU A 23 2.12 -7.31 -9.28
CA LEU A 23 2.76 -7.83 -8.07
C LEU A 23 1.73 -7.93 -6.93
N LEU A 24 1.57 -9.13 -6.37
CA LEU A 24 0.97 -9.36 -5.06
C LEU A 24 2.03 -9.93 -4.12
N ALA A 25 2.20 -9.31 -2.96
CA ALA A 25 3.15 -9.74 -1.95
C ALA A 25 2.44 -10.50 -0.83
N LYS A 26 3.02 -11.62 -0.38
CA LYS A 26 2.56 -12.34 0.81
C LYS A 26 2.89 -11.50 2.05
N ARG A 27 1.89 -11.29 2.91
CA ARG A 27 2.07 -10.56 4.17
C ARG A 27 3.00 -11.34 5.09
N HIS A 28 3.93 -10.65 5.74
CA HIS A 28 4.88 -11.28 6.64
C HIS A 28 4.14 -12.03 7.76
N GLN A 29 4.48 -13.32 7.95
CA GLN A 29 3.87 -14.21 8.94
C GLN A 29 2.35 -14.41 8.82
N GLN A 30 1.74 -14.10 7.67
CA GLN A 30 0.29 -14.27 7.46
C GLN A 30 0.04 -15.02 6.16
N ASP A 31 -1.04 -15.81 6.12
CA ASP A 31 -1.50 -16.46 4.90
C ASP A 31 -2.48 -15.57 4.12
N ALA A 32 -2.01 -14.38 3.78
CA ALA A 32 -2.78 -13.37 3.07
C ALA A 32 -1.86 -12.58 2.13
N TRP A 33 -2.45 -12.02 1.07
CA TRP A 33 -1.75 -11.33 0.00
C TRP A 33 -2.29 -9.92 -0.19
N GLN A 34 -1.43 -8.97 -0.57
CA GLN A 34 -1.85 -7.60 -0.85
C GLN A 34 -0.93 -6.90 -1.85
N LEU A 35 -1.39 -5.75 -2.34
CA LEU A 35 -0.53 -4.74 -2.95
C LEU A 35 0.32 -4.06 -1.86
N PRO A 36 1.54 -3.58 -2.19
CA PRO A 36 2.29 -2.73 -1.28
C PRO A 36 1.51 -1.46 -0.92
N GLN A 37 1.61 -1.04 0.34
CA GLN A 37 0.96 0.16 0.85
C GLN A 37 1.85 0.83 1.91
N GLY A 38 1.74 2.15 2.07
CA GLY A 38 2.58 2.94 2.98
C GLY A 38 1.89 4.21 3.45
N GLY A 39 2.13 4.61 4.70
CA GLY A 39 1.59 5.87 5.22
C GLY A 39 2.24 7.07 4.53
N ILE A 40 1.51 8.17 4.44
CA ILE A 40 2.07 9.47 4.03
C ILE A 40 2.50 10.19 5.31
N ASP A 41 3.78 10.53 5.42
CA ASP A 41 4.28 11.34 6.53
C ASP A 41 4.02 12.83 6.30
N GLU A 42 4.10 13.61 7.38
CA GLU A 42 3.78 15.03 7.33
C GLU A 42 4.81 15.77 6.46
N GLY A 43 4.32 16.43 5.41
CA GLY A 43 5.14 17.16 4.44
C GLY A 43 5.63 16.33 3.24
N GLU A 44 5.30 15.05 3.15
CA GLU A 44 5.56 14.23 1.94
C GLU A 44 4.50 14.48 0.85
N SER A 45 4.91 14.38 -0.42
CA SER A 45 4.06 14.57 -1.62
C SER A 45 4.28 13.50 -2.67
#